data_AF-A0A399NT15-F1
#
_entry.id   AF-A0A399NT15-F1
#
_cell.length_a   1.000
_cell.length_b   1.000
_cell.length_c   1.000
_cell.angle_alpha   90.00
_cell.angle_beta   90.00
_cell.angle_gamma   90.00
#
_symmetry.space_group_name_H-M   'P 1'
#
loop_
_entity.id
_entity.type
_entity.pdbx_description
1 polymer ?
#
loop_
_entity_poly.entity_id
_entity_poly.type
_entity_poly.pdbx_seq_one_letter_code
_entity_poly.pdbx_strand_id
1 'polypeptide(L)'
;TPEALASVRAQLGLDRGPLAVSADWLAGVVRGDLGTSWISGRPVLPGTLAALGVSLTLMAFAIAVAVVVAALLCAPALLDATRGRRASG
;
A
#
# COMPACT_ATOMS: atom_id res chain seq x y z
N THR A 1 2.11 -34.18 6.27
CA THR A 1 1.13 -35.12 6.86
C THR A 1 0.19 -34.34 7.79
N PRO A 2 -0.96 -34.88 8.19
CA PRO A 2 -1.90 -34.22 9.10
C PRO A 2 -1.25 -33.74 10.41
N GLU A 3 -0.28 -34.50 10.92
CA GLU A 3 0.44 -34.23 12.16
C GLU A 3 1.34 -32.99 12.03
N ALA A 4 2.00 -32.82 10.88
CA ALA A 4 2.80 -31.63 10.59
C ALA A 4 1.94 -30.36 10.47
N LEU A 5 0.70 -30.47 9.99
CA LEU A 5 -0.21 -29.33 9.94
C LEU A 5 -0.74 -28.95 11.33
N ALA A 6 -1.07 -29.95 12.15
CA ALA A 6 -1.50 -29.74 13.53
C ALA A 6 -0.40 -29.07 14.36
N SER A 7 0.86 -29.51 14.22
CA SER A 7 1.98 -28.90 14.93
C SER A 7 2.21 -27.44 14.50
N VAL A 8 2.10 -27.13 13.21
CA VAL A 8 2.20 -25.75 12.71
C VAL A 8 1.06 -24.87 13.20
N ARG A 9 -0.18 -25.39 13.26
CA ARG A 9 -1.32 -24.64 13.81
C ARG A 9 -1.15 -24.31 15.29
N ALA A 10 -0.67 -25.26 16.07
CA ALA A 10 -0.35 -25.05 17.47
C ALA A 10 0.77 -24.01 17.65
N GLN A 11 1.84 -24.10 16.85
CA GLN A 11 2.93 -23.13 16.86
C GLN A 11 2.48 -21.71 16.48
N LEU A 12 1.54 -21.59 15.55
CA LEU A 12 0.97 -20.30 15.11
C LEU A 12 -0.19 -19.81 15.99
N GLY A 13 -0.62 -20.59 16.99
CA GLY A 13 -1.77 -20.26 17.84
C GLY A 13 -3.10 -20.23 17.09
N LEU A 14 -3.20 -20.89 15.93
CA LEU A 14 -4.40 -20.93 15.08
C LEU A 14 -5.56 -21.70 15.74
N ASP A 15 -5.30 -22.45 16.81
CA ASP A 15 -6.30 -23.20 17.59
C ASP A 15 -7.29 -22.28 18.32
N ARG A 16 -6.93 -21.01 18.53
CA ARG A 16 -7.80 -20.00 19.17
C ARG A 16 -8.89 -19.44 18.25
N GLY A 17 -8.92 -19.89 16.99
CA GLY A 17 -9.87 -19.44 15.97
C GLY A 17 -9.41 -18.18 15.23
N PRO A 18 -9.93 -17.96 14.01
CA PRO A 18 -9.43 -16.93 13.10
C PRO A 18 -9.65 -15.50 13.61
N LEU A 19 -10.75 -15.25 14.32
CA LEU A 19 -11.07 -13.91 14.82
C LEU A 19 -10.12 -13.47 15.94
N ALA A 20 -9.81 -14.36 16.89
CA ALA A 20 -8.90 -14.05 18.00
C ALA A 20 -7.49 -13.74 17.50
N VAL A 21 -6.98 -14.57 16.58
CA VAL A 21 -5.65 -14.36 15.96
C VAL A 21 -5.61 -13.06 15.16
N SER A 22 -6.67 -12.74 14.42
CA SER A 22 -6.75 -11.50 13.64
C SER A 22 -6.83 -10.26 14.53
N ALA A 23 -7.58 -10.33 15.64
CA ALA A 23 -7.70 -9.24 16.60
C ALA A 23 -6.37 -8.97 17.32
N ASP A 24 -5.66 -10.02 17.76
CA ASP A 24 -4.34 -9.89 18.38
C ASP A 24 -3.32 -9.30 17.40
N TRP A 25 -3.32 -9.78 16.14
CA TRP A 25 -2.47 -9.23 15.10
C TRP A 25 -2.78 -7.75 14.87
N LEU A 26 -4.05 -7.38 14.73
CA LEU A 26 -4.45 -5.98 14.52
C LEU A 26 -4.04 -5.09 15.70
N ALA A 27 -4.17 -5.57 16.94
CA ALA A 27 -3.70 -4.86 18.12
C ALA A 27 -2.17 -4.66 18.10
N GLY A 28 -1.42 -5.64 17.59
CA GLY A 28 0.01 -5.52 17.30
C GLY A 28 0.29 -4.42 16.26
N VAL A 29 -0.43 -4.44 15.13
CA VAL A 29 -0.27 -3.46 14.04
C VAL A 29 -0.47 -2.02 14.53
N VAL A 30 -1.51 -1.79 15.35
CA VAL A 30 -1.77 -0.46 15.94
C VAL A 30 -0.62 0.00 16.84
N ARG A 31 0.14 -0.93 17.44
CA ARG A 31 1.34 -0.64 18.24
C ARG A 31 2.63 -0.56 17.41
N GLY A 32 2.53 -0.70 16.09
CA GLY A 32 3.67 -0.72 15.19
C GLY A 32 4.34 -2.10 15.08
N ASP A 33 3.71 -3.17 15.54
CA ASP A 33 4.21 -4.54 15.39
C ASP A 33 3.41 -5.30 14.34
N LEU A 34 3.97 -5.43 13.13
CA LEU A 34 3.38 -6.24 12.05
C LEU A 34 3.62 -7.75 12.23
N GLY A 35 4.35 -8.14 13.28
CA GLY A 35 4.74 -9.49 13.59
C GLY A 35 6.02 -9.93 12.87
N THR A 36 6.34 -11.21 13.08
CA THR A 36 7.49 -11.88 12.48
C THR A 36 7.06 -12.82 11.36
N SER A 37 7.85 -12.90 10.30
CA SER A 37 7.67 -13.86 9.23
C SER A 37 7.82 -15.29 9.76
N TRP A 38 6.80 -16.14 9.60
CA TRP A 38 6.88 -17.55 9.99
C TRP A 38 7.96 -18.33 9.22
N ILE A 39 8.26 -17.91 7.99
CA ILE A 39 9.26 -18.56 7.13
C ILE A 39 10.68 -18.16 7.54
N SER A 40 10.91 -16.87 7.77
CA SER A 40 12.26 -16.33 7.97
C SER A 40 12.59 -15.92 9.40
N GLY A 41 11.61 -15.95 10.31
CA GLY A 41 11.76 -15.52 11.71
C GLY A 41 12.03 -14.03 11.91
N ARG A 42 12.08 -13.23 10.84
CA ARG A 42 12.45 -11.81 10.89
C ARG A 42 11.22 -10.90 11.04
N PRO A 43 11.37 -9.72 11.67
CA PRO A 43 10.32 -8.70 11.72
C PRO A 43 9.89 -8.29 10.30
N VAL A 44 8.58 -8.17 10.08
CA VAL A 44 8.00 -7.82 8.76
C VAL A 44 8.08 -6.32 8.49
N LEU A 45 7.93 -5.50 9.53
CA LEU A 45 7.81 -4.04 9.42
C LEU A 45 8.91 -3.36 8.60
N PRO A 46 10.22 -3.62 8.81
CA PRO A 46 11.27 -2.93 8.05
C PRO A 46 11.16 -3.17 6.54
N GLY A 47 10.83 -4.41 6.15
CA GLY A 47 10.65 -4.77 4.74
C GLY A 47 9.42 -4.10 4.13
N THR A 48 8.31 -4.06 4.86
CA THR A 48 7.08 -3.38 4.42
C THR A 48 7.29 -1.88 4.25
N LEU A 49 7.97 -1.22 5.19
CA LEU A 49 8.28 0.22 5.08
C LEU A 49 9.18 0.52 3.89
N ALA A 50 10.19 -0.30 3.62
CA ALA A 50 11.05 -0.15 2.45
C ALA A 50 10.24 -0.27 1.14
N ALA A 51 9.38 -1.27 1.03
CA ALA A 51 8.52 -1.46 -0.13
C ALA A 51 7.53 -0.29 -0.32
N LEU A 52 6.91 0.18 0.77
CA LEU A 52 6.03 1.36 0.76
C LEU A 52 6.77 2.60 0.25
N GLY A 53 8.02 2.83 0.68
CA GLY A 53 8.83 3.95 0.20
C GLY A 53 9.05 3.91 -1.32
N VAL A 54 9.33 2.73 -1.88
CA VAL A 54 9.46 2.55 -3.34
C VAL A 54 8.13 2.84 -4.04
N SER A 55 7.02 2.27 -3.57
CA SER A 55 5.70 2.50 -4.14
C SER A 55 5.29 3.97 -4.13
N LEU A 56 5.51 4.67 -3.00
CA LEU A 56 5.22 6.09 -2.87
C LEU A 56 6.07 6.94 -3.81
N THR A 57 7.33 6.60 -3.99
CA THR A 57 8.23 7.30 -4.93
C THR A 57 7.74 7.16 -6.37
N LEU A 58 7.37 5.94 -6.78
CA LEU A 58 6.82 5.68 -8.12
C LEU A 58 5.47 6.38 -8.31
N MET A 59 4.60 6.34 -7.31
CA MET A 59 3.31 7.04 -7.33
C MET A 59 3.50 8.56 -7.48
N ALA A 60 4.41 9.15 -6.69
CA ALA A 60 4.71 10.57 -6.76
C ALA A 60 5.25 10.97 -8.14
N PHE A 61 6.15 10.16 -8.72
CA PHE A 61 6.66 10.39 -10.06
C PHE A 61 5.55 10.30 -11.12
N ALA A 62 4.68 9.29 -11.04
CA ALA A 62 3.55 9.14 -11.95
C ALA A 62 2.58 10.33 -11.86
N ILE A 63 2.26 10.78 -10.65
CA ILE A 63 1.43 11.98 -10.43
C ILE A 63 2.10 13.22 -11.03
N ALA A 64 3.40 13.40 -10.80
CA ALA A 64 4.14 14.54 -11.35
C ALA A 64 4.08 14.57 -12.89
N VAL A 65 4.32 13.43 -13.54
CA VAL A 65 4.21 13.30 -14.99
C VAL A 65 2.78 13.57 -15.45
N ALA A 66 1.77 13.01 -14.79
CA ALA A 66 0.36 13.23 -15.14
C ALA A 66 -0.03 14.71 -15.03
N VAL A 67 0.40 15.41 -13.98
CA VAL A 67 0.17 16.85 -13.80
C VAL A 67 0.85 17.66 -14.88
N VAL A 68 2.10 17.34 -15.25
CA VAL A 68 2.82 18.03 -16.33
C VAL A 68 2.08 17.85 -17.66
N VAL A 69 1.69 16.62 -18.00
CA VAL A 69 0.95 16.34 -19.24
C VAL A 69 -0.40 17.06 -19.24
N ALA A 70 -1.16 16.98 -18.15
CA ALA A 70 -2.44 17.67 -18.02
C ALA A 70 -2.27 19.20 -18.15
N ALA A 71 -1.25 19.77 -17.54
CA ALA A 71 -0.96 21.20 -17.67
C ALA A 71 -0.62 21.58 -19.12
N LEU A 72 0.22 20.81 -19.81
CA LEU A 72 0.57 21.07 -21.21
C LEU A 72 -0.65 21.00 -22.14
N LEU A 73 -1.56 20.04 -21.91
CA LEU A 73 -2.75 19.85 -22.73
C LEU A 73 -3.86 20.85 -22.41
N CYS A 74 -4.09 21.13 -21.13
CA CYS A 74 -5.24 21.94 -20.69
C CYS A 74 -4.91 23.44 -20.58
N ALA A 75 -3.67 23.83 -20.28
CA ALA A 75 -3.34 25.25 -20.10
C ALA A 75 -3.69 26.11 -21.32
N PRO A 76 -3.42 25.72 -22.59
CA PRO A 76 -3.80 26.53 -23.75
C PRO A 76 -5.32 26.71 -23.85
N ALA A 77 -6.08 25.63 -23.69
CA ALA A 77 -7.54 25.66 -23.73
C ALA A 77 -8.15 26.51 -22.59
N LEU A 78 -7.59 26.42 -21.38
CA LEU A 78 -8.00 27.21 -20.23
C LEU A 78 -7.66 28.70 -20.40
N LEU A 79 -6.48 29.01 -20.94
CA LEU A 79 -6.07 30.38 -21.25
C LEU A 79 -6.95 30.99 -22.36
N ASP A 80 -7.35 30.20 -23.35
CA ASP A 80 -8.21 30.65 -24.43
C ASP A 80 -9.66 30.86 -23.97
N ALA A 81 -10.16 29.97 -23.10
CA ALA A 81 -11.46 30.11 -22.44
C ALA A 81 -11.53 31.38 -21.57
N THR A 82 -10.47 31.67 -20.80
CA THR A 82 -10.40 32.88 -19.96
C THR A 82 -10.20 34.16 -20.77
N ARG A 83 -9.55 34.09 -21.94
CA ARG A 83 -9.38 35.23 -22.85
C ARG A 83 -10.64 35.55 -23.68
N GLY A 84 -11.75 34.84 -23.48
CA GLY A 84 -13.01 35.09 -24.19
C GLY A 84 -12.95 34.79 -25.70
N ARG A 85 -11.89 34.13 -26.16
CA ARG A 85 -11.73 33.70 -27.55
C ARG A 85 -12.54 32.43 -27.76
N ARG A 86 -13.85 32.58 -27.95
CA ARG A 86 -14.65 31.52 -28.59
C ARG A 86 -14.08 31.35 -30.00
N ALA A 87 -13.51 30.17 -30.26
CA ALA A 87 -13.07 29.77 -31.59
C ALA A 87 -14.23 29.98 -32.57
N SER A 88 -14.07 30.92 -33.50
CA SER A 88 -14.86 30.93 -34.72
C SER A 88 -14.25 29.88 -35.64
N GLY A 89 -15.01 28.81 -35.93
CA GLY A 89 -14.87 27.96 -37.11
C GLY A 89 -13.55 27.24 -37.30
#